data_AF-A0A1Q4A5J8-F1
#
_entry.id   AF-A0A1Q4A5J8-F1
#
_cell.length_a   1.000
_cell.length_b   1.000
_cell.length_c   1.000
_cell.angle_alpha   90.00
_cell.angle_beta   90.00
_cell.angle_gamma   90.00
#
_symmetry.space_group_name_H-M   'P 1'
#
loop_
_entity.id
_entity.type
_entity.pdbx_description
1 polymer ?
#
loop_
_entity_poly.entity_id
_entity_poly.type
_entity_poly.pdbx_seq_one_letter_code
_entity_poly.pdbx_strand_id
1 'polypeptide(L)'
;MTTWFTTTDEEALARLLVEWPDAPEERPETLGFLLDTARTQVIAYAQGLPDDAVLADYKLLDEDGEEVTDVPPRLVYVQLRQAMVIWDSMSSNGDGGDYGPDGFAFSSPPATLAKPLQLIIRPKGVPSVV
;
A
#
# COMPACT_ATOMS: atom_id res chain seq x y z
N MET A 1 14.50 0.38 -11.00
CA MET A 1 14.05 -0.51 -9.91
C MET A 1 13.32 0.36 -8.89
N THR A 2 12.08 0.02 -8.55
CA THR A 2 11.27 0.81 -7.59
C THR A 2 11.07 -0.03 -6.35
N THR A 3 11.39 0.53 -5.18
CA THR A 3 11.22 -0.14 -3.88
C THR A 3 9.99 0.38 -3.17
N TRP A 4 9.34 -0.46 -2.36
CA TRP A 4 8.19 -0.08 -1.54
C TRP A 4 8.49 1.12 -0.62
N PHE A 5 7.47 1.89 -0.29
CA PHE A 5 7.59 2.93 0.75
C PHE A 5 7.62 2.29 2.14
N THR A 6 8.48 2.82 3.01
CA THR A 6 8.67 2.45 4.42
C THR A 6 8.99 3.71 5.23
N THR A 7 9.01 3.57 6.56
CA THR A 7 9.44 4.62 7.51
C THR A 7 10.62 4.15 8.39
N THR A 8 11.35 3.15 7.91
CA THR A 8 12.43 2.46 8.65
C THR A 8 13.67 3.31 8.88
N ASP A 9 13.89 4.31 8.02
CA ASP A 9 15.06 5.15 7.99
C ASP A 9 14.69 6.53 7.44
N GLU A 10 15.57 7.51 7.71
CA GLU A 10 15.33 8.93 7.40
C GLU A 10 15.26 9.20 5.89
N GLU A 11 16.02 8.44 5.08
CA GLU A 11 16.00 8.55 3.62
C GLU A 11 14.67 8.02 3.05
N ALA A 12 14.19 6.88 3.55
CA ALA A 12 12.90 6.31 3.17
C ALA A 12 11.74 7.25 3.55
N LEU A 13 11.81 7.87 4.73
CA LEU A 13 10.83 8.86 5.17
C LEU A 13 10.87 10.12 4.30
N ALA A 14 12.05 10.65 3.98
CA ALA A 14 12.19 11.81 3.09
C ALA A 14 11.61 11.53 1.70
N ARG A 15 11.87 10.35 1.12
CA ARG A 15 11.28 9.93 -0.16
C ARG A 15 9.75 9.83 -0.07
N LEU A 16 9.23 9.32 1.04
CA LEU A 16 7.79 9.26 1.27
C LEU A 16 7.17 10.66 1.32
N LEU A 17 7.81 11.62 2.01
CA LEU A 17 7.29 12.99 2.15
C LEU A 17 7.35 13.78 0.84
N VAL A 18 8.26 13.45 -0.08
CA VAL A 18 8.23 14.01 -1.44
C VAL A 18 6.97 13.61 -2.20
N GLU A 19 6.54 12.36 -2.03
CA GLU A 19 5.38 11.78 -2.73
C GLU A 19 4.06 11.94 -1.96
N TRP A 20 4.14 12.16 -0.65
CA TRP A 20 3.04 12.45 0.27
C TRP A 20 3.43 13.54 1.28
N PRO A 21 3.39 14.83 0.87
CA PRO A 21 3.82 15.95 1.72
C PRO A 21 3.00 16.12 3.01
N ASP A 22 1.72 15.72 2.98
CA ASP A 22 0.81 15.83 4.12
C ASP A 22 0.78 14.56 4.98
N ALA A 23 1.78 13.69 4.87
CA ALA A 23 1.84 12.48 5.70
C ALA A 23 2.02 12.86 7.19
N PRO A 24 1.43 12.10 8.14
CA PRO A 24 1.60 12.34 9.57
C PRO A 24 3.01 11.94 10.05
N GLU A 25 4.03 12.74 9.69
CA GLU A 25 5.43 12.48 10.03
C GLU A 25 5.71 12.51 11.54
N GLU A 26 4.90 13.24 12.30
CA GLU A 26 4.95 13.27 13.76
C GLU A 26 4.61 11.90 14.40
N ARG A 27 4.11 10.95 13.61
CA ARG A 27 3.70 9.60 14.05
C ARG A 27 4.27 8.51 13.13
N PRO A 28 5.60 8.30 13.14
CA PRO A 28 6.28 7.40 12.20
C PRO A 28 5.86 5.93 12.35
N GLU A 29 5.46 5.50 13.56
CA GLU A 29 4.95 4.17 13.84
C GLU A 29 3.57 3.94 13.18
N THR A 30 2.67 4.92 13.29
CA THR A 30 1.36 4.89 12.62
C THR A 30 1.55 4.88 11.11
N LEU A 31 2.44 5.73 10.60
CA LEU A 31 2.74 5.80 9.17
C LEU A 31 3.34 4.49 8.64
N GLY A 32 4.25 3.87 9.39
CA GLY A 32 4.79 2.55 9.08
C GLY A 32 3.70 1.47 9.05
N PHE A 33 2.81 1.44 10.04
CA PHE A 33 1.70 0.51 10.10
C PHE A 33 0.72 0.67 8.91
N LEU A 34 0.42 1.91 8.51
CA LEU A 34 -0.43 2.21 7.36
C LEU A 34 0.18 1.68 6.05
N LEU A 35 1.48 1.94 5.85
CA LEU A 35 2.21 1.50 4.66
C LEU A 35 2.32 -0.03 4.58
N ASP A 36 2.50 -0.69 5.72
CA ASP A 36 2.56 -2.15 5.81
C ASP A 36 1.19 -2.80 5.56
N THR A 37 0.15 -2.25 6.16
CA THR A 37 -1.24 -2.68 5.91
C THR A 37 -1.60 -2.52 4.43
N ALA A 38 -1.29 -1.35 3.85
CA ALA A 38 -1.51 -1.09 2.44
C ALA A 38 -0.74 -2.07 1.54
N ARG A 39 0.53 -2.34 1.86
CA ARG A 39 1.36 -3.31 1.13
C ARG A 39 0.73 -4.71 1.15
N THR A 40 0.34 -5.18 2.33
CA THR A 40 -0.31 -6.48 2.51
C THR A 40 -1.56 -6.63 1.64
N GLN A 41 -2.40 -5.59 1.60
CA GLN A 41 -3.61 -5.58 0.78
C GLN A 41 -3.33 -5.59 -0.72
N VAL A 42 -2.30 -4.84 -1.15
CA VAL A 42 -1.86 -4.81 -2.55
C VAL A 42 -1.33 -6.17 -2.99
N ILE A 43 -0.45 -6.78 -2.20
CA ILE A 43 0.10 -8.11 -2.47
C ILE A 43 -1.03 -9.14 -2.53
N ALA A 44 -1.91 -9.18 -1.52
CA ALA A 44 -3.03 -10.11 -1.49
C ALA A 44 -3.95 -9.98 -2.72
N TYR A 45 -4.19 -8.75 -3.21
CA TYR A 45 -4.99 -8.55 -4.40
C TYR A 45 -4.24 -8.87 -5.70
N ALA A 46 -2.93 -8.68 -5.74
CA ALA A 46 -2.12 -8.91 -6.91
C ALA A 46 -1.83 -10.40 -7.17
N GLN A 47 -1.95 -11.27 -6.15
CA GLN A 47 -1.70 -12.72 -6.26
C GLN A 47 -2.43 -13.39 -7.45
N GLY A 48 -1.68 -14.13 -8.28
CA GLY A 48 -2.20 -14.90 -9.41
C GLY A 48 -2.42 -14.07 -10.67
N LEU A 49 -1.55 -13.08 -10.92
CA LEU A 49 -1.52 -12.31 -12.16
C LEU A 49 -0.52 -12.95 -13.14
N PRO A 50 -0.84 -13.10 -14.43
CA PRO A 50 0.06 -13.79 -15.36
C PRO A 50 1.44 -13.11 -15.57
N ASP A 51 1.58 -11.82 -15.29
CA ASP A 51 2.88 -11.12 -15.19
C ASP A 51 3.41 -11.20 -13.73
N ASP A 52 3.50 -12.41 -13.16
CA ASP A 52 3.79 -12.65 -11.74
C ASP A 52 5.25 -12.28 -11.38
N ALA A 53 5.46 -10.97 -11.21
CA ALA A 53 6.60 -10.39 -10.53
C ALA A 53 6.09 -9.58 -9.33
N VAL A 54 5.45 -10.19 -8.33
CA VAL A 54 4.82 -9.44 -7.21
C VAL A 54 5.17 -9.98 -5.82
N LEU A 55 6.06 -9.23 -5.13
CA LEU A 55 7.14 -9.55 -4.17
C LEU A 55 6.88 -9.99 -2.71
N ALA A 56 7.86 -10.79 -2.25
CA ALA A 56 8.56 -10.94 -0.96
C ALA A 56 7.99 -10.10 0.21
N ASP A 57 7.31 -10.67 1.21
CA ASP A 57 7.78 -11.68 2.19
C ASP A 57 7.49 -13.16 1.89
N TYR A 58 6.83 -13.45 0.78
CA TYR A 58 6.68 -14.79 0.22
C TYR A 58 7.71 -14.93 -0.90
N LYS A 59 8.69 -15.83 -0.81
CA LYS A 59 9.67 -16.06 -1.90
C LYS A 59 8.94 -16.18 -3.24
N LEU A 60 9.03 -15.17 -4.09
CA LEU A 60 8.46 -15.29 -5.42
C LEU A 60 9.51 -15.72 -6.37
N LEU A 61 9.12 -16.79 -7.03
CA LEU A 61 9.82 -17.41 -8.09
C LEU A 61 9.16 -16.89 -9.36
N ASP A 62 9.94 -16.44 -10.34
CA ASP A 62 9.42 -16.25 -11.69
C ASP A 62 8.95 -17.60 -12.29
N GLU A 63 8.54 -17.59 -13.56
CA GLU A 63 8.10 -18.82 -14.25
C GLU A 63 9.18 -19.93 -14.27
N ASP A 64 10.44 -19.55 -14.03
CA ASP A 64 11.61 -20.41 -14.03
C ASP A 64 12.11 -20.80 -12.63
N GLY A 65 11.51 -20.29 -11.54
CA GLY A 65 11.94 -20.64 -10.19
C GLY A 65 12.85 -19.62 -9.51
N GLU A 66 13.08 -18.43 -10.08
CA GLU A 66 14.10 -17.47 -9.63
C GLU A 66 13.53 -16.33 -8.79
N GLU A 67 14.27 -15.88 -7.77
CA GLU A 67 13.82 -14.86 -6.83
C GLU A 67 13.60 -13.50 -7.51
N VAL A 68 12.34 -13.07 -7.60
CA VAL A 68 11.98 -11.78 -8.19
C VAL A 68 12.30 -10.66 -7.19
N THR A 69 13.32 -9.86 -7.51
CA THR A 69 13.78 -8.73 -6.69
C THR A 69 13.21 -7.37 -7.15
N ASP A 70 12.54 -7.31 -8.30
CA ASP A 70 12.05 -6.06 -8.90
C ASP A 70 10.55 -5.85 -8.71
N VAL A 71 10.17 -4.92 -7.81
CA VAL A 71 8.76 -4.55 -7.59
C VAL A 71 8.21 -3.72 -8.76
N PRO A 72 7.09 -4.14 -9.39
CA PRO A 72 6.44 -3.36 -10.41
C PRO A 72 6.07 -1.97 -9.85
N PRO A 73 6.47 -0.87 -10.51
CA PRO A 73 6.20 0.49 -10.02
C PRO A 73 4.72 0.77 -9.76
N ARG A 74 3.83 0.13 -10.53
CA ARG A 74 2.37 0.23 -10.34
C ARG A 74 1.92 -0.24 -8.96
N LEU A 75 2.57 -1.25 -8.38
CA LEU A 75 2.19 -1.76 -7.07
C LEU A 75 2.68 -0.85 -5.96
N VAL A 76 3.90 -0.33 -6.08
CA VAL A 76 4.44 0.67 -5.15
C VAL A 76 3.57 1.93 -5.14
N TYR A 77 3.14 2.38 -6.31
CA TYR A 77 2.17 3.47 -6.43
C TYR A 77 0.84 3.15 -5.72
N VAL A 78 0.31 1.94 -5.92
CA VAL A 78 -0.95 1.54 -5.30
C VAL A 78 -0.81 1.40 -3.78
N GLN A 79 0.32 0.93 -3.25
CA GLN A 79 0.60 0.91 -1.82
C GLN A 79 0.45 2.31 -1.23
N LEU A 80 1.12 3.30 -1.83
CA LEU A 80 1.06 4.68 -1.35
C LEU A 80 -0.37 5.24 -1.37
N ARG A 81 -1.10 5.04 -2.47
CA ARG A 81 -2.48 5.50 -2.58
C ARG A 81 -3.41 4.82 -1.58
N GLN A 82 -3.22 3.53 -1.34
CA GLN A 82 -4.03 2.81 -0.36
C GLN A 82 -3.73 3.30 1.07
N ALA A 83 -2.47 3.60 1.40
CA ALA A 83 -2.12 4.18 2.69
C ALA A 83 -2.80 5.54 2.92
N MET A 84 -2.84 6.41 1.89
CA MET A 84 -3.58 7.67 1.94
C MET A 84 -5.08 7.48 2.17
N VAL A 85 -5.70 6.49 1.51
CA VAL A 85 -7.14 6.18 1.68
C VAL A 85 -7.44 5.68 3.10
N ILE A 86 -6.56 4.84 3.66
CA ILE A 86 -6.72 4.36 5.04
C ILE A 86 -6.61 5.53 6.03
N TRP A 87 -5.65 6.44 5.81
CA TRP A 87 -5.47 7.64 6.62
C TRP A 87 -6.68 8.58 6.56
N ASP A 88 -7.16 8.89 5.35
CA ASP A 88 -8.32 9.77 5.16
C ASP A 88 -9.58 9.23 5.86
N SER A 89 -9.83 7.93 5.73
CA SER A 89 -10.91 7.22 6.44
C SER A 89 -10.78 7.29 7.96
N MET A 90 -9.55 7.22 8.47
CA MET A 90 -9.29 7.37 9.91
C MET A 90 -9.49 8.81 10.38
N SER A 91 -9.08 9.80 9.59
CA SER A 91 -9.19 11.23 9.94
C SER A 91 -10.63 11.77 9.84
N SER A 92 -11.40 11.30 8.85
CA SER A 92 -12.76 11.79 8.57
C SER A 92 -13.82 11.26 9.56
N ASN A 93 -13.50 10.23 10.34
CA ASN A 93 -14.35 9.72 11.42
C ASN A 93 -14.15 10.48 12.74
N GLY A 94 -13.26 11.47 12.79
CA GLY A 94 -12.99 12.29 13.97
C GLY A 94 -13.58 13.69 13.86
N ASP A 95 -14.84 13.86 14.25
CA ASP A 95 -15.23 15.12 14.87
C ASP A 95 -14.47 15.17 16.21
N GLY A 96 -13.65 16.20 16.39
CA GLY A 96 -12.45 16.16 17.25
C GLY A 96 -12.62 15.48 18.61
N GLY A 97 -11.85 14.42 18.83
CA GLY A 97 -11.60 13.86 20.16
C GLY A 97 -12.35 12.56 20.43
N ASP A 98 -11.68 11.45 20.16
CA ASP A 98 -11.37 10.40 21.15
C ASP A 98 -10.60 9.30 20.41
N TYR A 99 -9.26 9.43 20.34
CA TYR A 99 -8.46 8.22 20.21
C TYR A 99 -8.64 7.57 21.58
N GLY A 100 -9.49 6.53 21.67
CA GLY A 100 -9.88 5.94 22.95
C GLY A 100 -8.68 5.60 23.86
N PRO A 101 -8.90 5.26 25.13
CA PRO A 101 -7.86 5.25 26.18
C PRO A 101 -6.63 4.37 25.92
N ASP A 102 -6.68 3.48 24.93
CA ASP A 102 -5.57 2.62 24.47
C ASP A 102 -4.90 3.06 23.15
N GLY A 103 -5.34 4.18 22.54
CA GLY A 103 -4.85 4.66 21.25
C GLY A 103 -5.24 3.73 20.09
N PHE A 104 -5.99 4.25 19.12
CA PHE A 104 -6.42 3.54 17.89
C PHE A 104 -7.46 2.42 18.09
N ALA A 105 -8.75 2.79 18.05
CA ALA A 105 -9.82 1.82 17.81
C ALA A 105 -9.96 1.59 16.28
N PHE A 106 -9.44 0.47 15.78
CA PHE A 106 -9.75 0.00 14.42
C PHE A 106 -11.21 -0.47 14.36
N SER A 107 -12.16 0.47 14.23
CA SER A 107 -13.60 0.13 14.22
C SER A 107 -14.06 -0.60 12.93
N SER A 108 -13.16 -1.03 12.07
CA SER A 108 -13.48 -1.87 10.92
C SER A 108 -12.27 -2.72 10.54
N PRO A 109 -12.49 -3.96 10.06
CA PRO A 109 -11.41 -4.76 9.47
C PRO A 109 -10.68 -3.90 8.43
N PRO A 110 -9.34 -4.02 8.30
CA PRO A 110 -8.53 -3.13 7.49
C PRO A 110 -9.14 -3.09 6.10
N ALA A 111 -9.64 -1.92 5.70
CA ALA A 111 -10.51 -1.74 4.55
C ALA A 111 -9.91 -2.48 3.33
N THR A 112 -10.63 -3.43 2.75
CA THR A 112 -10.18 -4.13 1.54
C THR A 112 -9.66 -3.13 0.51
N LEU A 113 -8.61 -3.48 -0.25
CA LEU A 113 -7.98 -2.61 -1.24
C LEU A 113 -9.04 -1.82 -2.04
N ALA A 114 -8.91 -0.50 -2.11
CA ALA A 114 -9.93 0.35 -2.72
C ALA A 114 -10.22 -0.08 -4.17
N LYS A 115 -11.50 -0.22 -4.53
CA LYS A 115 -11.94 -0.60 -5.89
C LYS A 115 -11.26 0.17 -7.04
N PRO A 116 -11.05 1.50 -6.99
CA PRO A 116 -10.32 2.18 -8.06
C PRO A 116 -8.87 1.73 -8.19
N LEU A 117 -8.22 1.40 -7.07
CA LEU A 117 -6.83 0.94 -7.04
C LEU A 117 -6.69 -0.50 -7.54
N GLN A 118 -7.70 -1.33 -7.33
CA GLN A 118 -7.79 -2.66 -7.91
C GLN A 118 -7.69 -2.65 -9.45
N LEU A 119 -8.25 -1.63 -10.11
CA LEU A 119 -8.19 -1.49 -11.57
C LEU A 119 -6.79 -1.15 -12.10
N ILE A 120 -5.93 -0.58 -11.24
CA ILE A 120 -4.52 -0.30 -11.59
C ILE A 120 -3.71 -1.60 -11.56
N ILE A 121 -4.03 -2.49 -10.62
CA ILE A 121 -3.39 -3.81 -10.49
C ILE A 121 -3.93 -4.77 -11.57
N ARG A 122 -5.26 -4.80 -11.76
CA ARG A 122 -5.97 -5.66 -12.70
C ARG A 122 -6.86 -4.81 -13.59
N PRO A 123 -6.33 -4.19 -14.66
CA PRO A 123 -7.16 -3.47 -15.61
C PRO A 123 -8.15 -4.47 -16.21
N LYS A 124 -9.45 -4.29 -15.92
CA LYS A 124 -10.50 -5.02 -16.64
C LYS A 124 -10.40 -4.61 -18.09
N GLY A 125 -10.11 -5.57 -18.98
CA GLY A 125 -9.92 -5.33 -20.40
C GLY A 125 -10.98 -4.39 -20.94
N VAL A 126 -10.54 -3.23 -21.43
CA VAL A 126 -11.30 -2.50 -22.43
C VAL A 126 -11.35 -3.45 -23.64
N PRO A 127 -12.52 -3.78 -24.22
CA PRO A 127 -12.56 -4.59 -25.42
C PRO A 127 -11.62 -3.97 -26.45
N SER A 128 -10.61 -4.74 -26.88
CA SER A 128 -9.71 -4.34 -27.95
C SER A 128 -10.58 -4.06 -29.17
N VAL A 129 -10.69 -2.78 -29.55
CA VAL A 129 -11.38 -2.40 -30.78
C VAL A 129 -10.48 -2.86 -31.92
N VAL A 130 -10.96 -3.90 -32.61
CA VAL A 130 -10.42 -4.47 -33.84
C VAL A 130 -10.49 -3.45 -34.98
#